data_AF-A0A2G6EYR8-F1
#
_entry.id   AF-A0A2G6EYR8-F1
#
_cell.length_a   1.000
_cell.length_b   1.000
_cell.length_c   1.000
_cell.angle_alpha   90.00
_cell.angle_beta   90.00
_cell.angle_gamma   90.00
#
_symmetry.space_group_name_H-M   'P 1'
#
loop_
_entity.id
_entity.type
_entity.pdbx_description
1 polymer ?
#
loop_
_entity_poly.entity_id
_entity_poly.type
_entity_poly.pdbx_seq_one_letter_code
_entity_poly.pdbx_strand_id
1 'polypeptide(L)'
;VILKKSVGIAGTIGGSSFEHKSEIEKIEEIKEQNKILLEKLYRVIELIEFGLNEIKNDKYYEIITMMYFDKMTYEQIAEKLNLSDKTVKRHRNRLVNELSLIIFPDEILEKF
;
A
#
# COMPACT_ATOMS: atom_id res chain seq x y z
N VAL A 1 20.65 15.34 -4.91
CA VAL A 1 20.71 16.52 -4.04
C VAL A 1 19.56 17.43 -4.42
N ILE A 2 18.56 17.60 -3.55
CA ILE A 2 17.40 18.46 -3.83
C ILE A 2 17.54 19.70 -2.92
N LEU A 3 17.62 20.88 -3.54
CA LEU A 3 17.81 22.18 -2.89
C LEU A 3 16.44 22.77 -2.50
N LYS A 4 16.27 23.18 -1.24
CA LYS A 4 15.15 24.05 -0.83
C LYS A 4 15.71 25.41 -0.40
N LYS A 5 15.16 26.49 -0.97
CA LYS A 5 15.61 27.87 -0.80
C LYS A 5 14.76 28.57 0.27
N SER A 6 15.34 28.98 1.38
CA SER A 6 14.73 29.95 2.31
C SER A 6 15.31 31.35 2.03
N VAL A 7 14.44 32.31 1.74
CA VAL A 7 14.82 33.73 1.56
C VAL A 7 14.73 34.42 2.92
N GLY A 8 15.87 34.84 3.47
CA GLY A 8 15.97 35.71 4.63
C GLY A 8 15.98 37.18 4.21
N ILE A 9 15.20 38.00 4.92
CA ILE A 9 15.11 39.45 4.75
C ILE A 9 16.20 40.11 5.61
N ALA A 10 17.22 40.69 4.98
CA ALA A 10 17.99 41.88 5.41
C ALA A 10 19.31 41.92 4.63
N GLY A 11 19.58 43.04 3.98
CA GLY A 11 20.69 43.20 3.05
C GLY A 11 22.07 43.01 3.68
N THR A 12 22.80 42.02 3.19
CA THR A 12 24.26 42.02 3.06
C THR A 12 24.66 41.08 1.92
N ILE A 13 25.65 41.51 1.16
CA ILE A 13 26.24 40.86 -0.01
C ILE A 13 26.87 39.51 0.36
N GLY A 14 26.59 38.48 -0.44
CA GLY A 14 27.51 37.36 -0.70
C GLY A 14 27.80 36.41 0.45
N GLY A 15 26.92 35.44 0.68
CA GLY A 15 27.22 34.28 1.51
C GLY A 15 26.06 33.30 1.52
N SER A 16 25.98 32.43 0.52
CA SER A 16 25.12 31.25 0.62
C SER A 16 25.75 30.32 1.66
N SER A 17 25.34 30.46 2.93
CA SER A 17 25.65 29.49 3.97
C SER A 17 25.01 28.16 3.56
N PHE A 18 25.79 27.27 2.96
CA PHE A 18 25.37 25.89 2.76
C PHE A 18 25.36 25.23 4.14
N GLU A 19 24.19 25.09 4.75
CA GLU A 19 24.04 24.38 6.01
C GLU A 19 24.33 22.89 5.76
N HIS A 20 25.52 22.44 6.14
CA HIS A 20 25.95 21.05 5.98
C HIS A 20 25.43 20.25 7.18
N LYS A 21 24.43 19.40 6.93
CA LYS A 21 23.94 18.47 7.96
C LYS A 21 25.06 17.55 8.43
N SER A 22 25.17 17.40 9.74
CA SER A 22 26.10 16.44 10.35
C SER A 22 25.74 15.02 9.94
N GLU A 23 26.72 14.11 9.91
CA GLU A 23 26.47 12.67 9.69
C GLU A 23 25.47 12.12 10.72
N ILE A 24 25.50 12.62 11.95
CA ILE A 24 24.55 12.25 13.01
C ILE A 24 23.12 12.68 12.64
N GLU A 25 22.96 13.92 12.19
CA GLU A 25 21.66 14.47 11.78
C GLU A 25 21.06 13.69 10.61
N LYS A 26 21.88 13.31 9.62
CA LYS A 26 21.44 12.45 8.49
C LYS A 26 20.96 11.08 8.98
N ILE A 27 21.66 10.49 9.95
CA ILE A 27 21.26 9.19 10.53
C ILE A 27 19.94 9.30 11.28
N GLU A 28 19.74 10.39 12.04
CA GLU A 28 18.49 10.64 12.76
C GLU A 28 17.31 10.82 11.80
N GLU A 29 17.49 11.56 10.71
CA GLU A 29 16.46 11.70 9.68
C GLU A 29 16.08 10.36 9.05
N ILE A 30 17.06 9.52 8.72
CA ILE A 30 16.79 8.18 8.16
C ILE A 30 16.02 7.33 9.17
N LYS A 31 16.38 7.37 10.46
CA LYS A 31 15.66 6.64 11.50
C LYS A 31 14.21 7.09 11.62
N GLU A 32 13.97 8.39 11.58
CA GLU A 32 12.61 8.94 11.65
C GLU A 32 11.78 8.55 10.42
N GLN A 33 12.36 8.65 9.22
CA GLN A 33 11.72 8.20 7.98
C GLN A 33 11.35 6.70 8.05
N ASN A 34 12.26 5.86 8.54
CA ASN A 34 12.01 4.43 8.70
C ASN A 34 10.90 4.14 9.71
N LYS A 35 10.84 4.90 10.82
CA LYS A 35 9.78 4.77 11.82
C LYS A 35 8.41 5.12 11.21
N ILE A 36 8.32 6.23 10.50
CA ILE A 36 7.10 6.65 9.81
C ILE A 36 6.68 5.60 8.78
N LEU A 37 7.63 5.04 8.02
CA LEU A 37 7.34 3.98 7.06
C LEU A 37 6.81 2.73 7.75
N LEU A 38 7.42 2.32 8.85
CA LEU A 38 7.00 1.15 9.62
C LEU A 38 5.56 1.32 10.14
N GLU A 39 5.24 2.49 10.71
CA GLU A 39 3.88 2.82 11.16
C GLU A 39 2.86 2.76 10.01
N LYS A 40 3.22 3.26 8.83
CA LYS A 40 2.36 3.17 7.63
C LYS A 40 2.14 1.73 7.20
N LEU A 41 3.20 0.91 7.18
CA LEU A 41 3.11 -0.50 6.80
C LEU A 41 2.23 -1.29 7.78
N TYR A 42 2.34 -1.04 9.09
CA TYR A 42 1.45 -1.66 10.07
C TYR A 42 -0.01 -1.32 9.83
N ARG A 43 -0.34 -0.05 9.57
CA ARG A 43 -1.71 0.35 9.22
C ARG A 43 -2.23 -0.36 7.98
N VAL A 44 -1.39 -0.52 6.95
CA VAL A 44 -1.77 -1.26 5.74
C VAL A 44 -2.08 -2.73 6.06
N ILE A 45 -1.28 -3.37 6.91
CA ILE A 45 -1.55 -4.75 7.35
C ILE A 45 -2.89 -4.82 8.08
N GLU A 46 -3.14 -3.93 9.05
CA GLU A 46 -4.40 -3.89 9.80
C GLU A 46 -5.62 -3.72 8.89
N LEU A 47 -5.52 -2.86 7.87
CA LEU A 47 -6.59 -2.67 6.89
C LEU A 47 -6.82 -3.91 6.03
N ILE A 48 -5.74 -4.60 5.61
CA ILE A 48 -5.84 -5.85 4.86
C ILE A 48 -6.49 -6.94 5.72
N GLU A 49 -6.08 -7.08 6.97
CA GLU A 49 -6.66 -8.06 7.91
C GLU A 49 -8.15 -7.79 8.13
N PHE A 50 -8.52 -6.53 8.34
CA PHE A 50 -9.91 -6.11 8.45
C PHE A 50 -10.70 -6.45 7.17
N GLY A 51 -10.22 -6.03 6.01
CA GLY A 51 -10.88 -6.29 4.73
C GLY A 51 -11.06 -7.78 4.43
N LEU A 52 -10.03 -8.60 4.71
CA LEU A 52 -10.13 -10.05 4.57
C LEU A 52 -11.17 -10.66 5.52
N ASN A 53 -11.29 -10.15 6.74
CA ASN A 53 -12.30 -10.60 7.70
C ASN A 53 -13.73 -10.27 7.22
N GLU A 54 -13.94 -9.10 6.63
CA GLU A 54 -15.26 -8.69 6.11
C GLU A 54 -15.75 -9.63 4.99
N ILE A 55 -14.88 -10.02 4.06
CA ILE A 55 -15.25 -10.90 2.94
C ILE A 55 -15.17 -12.40 3.29
N LYS A 56 -14.78 -12.76 4.51
CA LYS A 56 -14.49 -14.14 4.92
C LYS A 56 -15.68 -15.10 4.80
N ASN A 57 -16.89 -14.57 4.93
CA ASN A 57 -18.13 -15.36 4.83
C ASN A 57 -18.59 -15.56 3.37
N ASP A 58 -17.90 -14.97 2.40
CA ASP A 58 -18.24 -15.14 0.99
C ASP A 58 -17.96 -16.57 0.52
N LYS A 59 -18.92 -17.16 -0.21
CA LYS A 59 -18.81 -18.52 -0.77
C LYS A 59 -17.52 -18.75 -1.56
N TYR A 60 -16.98 -17.72 -2.20
CA TYR A 60 -15.80 -17.81 -3.05
C TYR A 60 -14.55 -17.22 -2.40
N TYR A 61 -14.57 -16.93 -1.09
CA TYR A 61 -13.43 -16.38 -0.36
C TYR A 61 -12.15 -17.20 -0.56
N GLU A 62 -12.26 -18.52 -0.62
CA GLU A 62 -11.13 -19.44 -0.82
C GLU A 62 -10.33 -19.16 -2.11
N ILE A 63 -10.95 -18.54 -3.13
CA ILE A 63 -10.24 -18.10 -4.34
C ILE A 63 -9.16 -17.07 -4.01
N ILE A 64 -9.38 -16.17 -3.05
CA ILE A 64 -8.37 -15.19 -2.61
C ILE A 64 -7.21 -15.91 -1.94
N THR A 65 -7.49 -16.85 -1.05
CA THR A 65 -6.46 -17.66 -0.37
C THR A 65 -5.59 -18.40 -1.39
N MET A 66 -6.22 -19.19 -2.27
CA MET A 66 -5.51 -19.99 -3.26
C MET A 66 -4.69 -19.16 -4.25
N MET A 67 -5.23 -18.02 -4.71
CA MET A 67 -4.55 -17.17 -5.70
C MET A 67 -3.36 -16.43 -5.10
N TYR A 68 -3.52 -15.84 -3.91
CA TYR A 68 -2.54 -14.88 -3.38
C TYR A 68 -1.62 -15.46 -2.31
N PHE A 69 -2.06 -16.46 -1.55
CA PHE A 69 -1.24 -17.12 -0.53
C PHE A 69 -0.59 -18.38 -1.10
N ASP A 70 -1.38 -19.25 -1.75
CA ASP A 70 -0.89 -20.51 -2.31
C ASP A 70 -0.30 -20.37 -3.73
N LYS A 71 -0.46 -19.20 -4.36
CA LYS A 71 0.03 -18.88 -5.71
C LYS A 71 -0.46 -19.84 -6.81
N MET A 72 -1.67 -20.36 -6.66
CA MET A 72 -2.30 -21.25 -7.64
C MET A 72 -2.72 -20.50 -8.92
N THR A 73 -2.75 -21.21 -10.05
CA THR A 73 -3.27 -20.67 -11.31
C THR A 73 -4.81 -20.74 -11.37
N TYR A 74 -5.42 -20.03 -12.33
CA TYR A 74 -6.88 -20.07 -12.49
C TYR A 74 -7.38 -21.48 -12.80
N GLU A 75 -6.65 -22.21 -13.63
CA GLU A 75 -6.96 -23.57 -14.07
C GLU A 75 -6.96 -24.52 -12.86
N GLN A 76 -5.94 -24.44 -12.01
CA GLN A 76 -5.85 -25.28 -10.80
C GLN A 76 -6.97 -24.97 -9.79
N ILE A 77 -7.32 -23.69 -9.64
CA ILE A 77 -8.43 -23.27 -8.75
C ILE A 77 -9.77 -23.73 -9.33
N ALA A 78 -9.95 -23.60 -10.64
CA ALA A 78 -11.15 -24.03 -11.35
C ALA A 78 -11.37 -25.53 -11.20
N GLU A 79 -10.32 -26.34 -11.36
CA GLU A 79 -10.35 -27.78 -11.12
C GLU A 79 -10.75 -28.10 -9.68
N LYS A 80 -10.10 -27.49 -8.68
CA LYS A 80 -10.40 -27.73 -7.26
C LYS A 80 -11.83 -27.39 -6.86
N LEU A 81 -12.37 -26.29 -7.40
CA LEU A 81 -13.71 -25.80 -7.07
C LEU A 81 -14.80 -26.33 -8.01
N ASN A 82 -14.44 -27.15 -9.00
CA ASN A 82 -15.34 -27.59 -10.07
C ASN A 82 -16.06 -26.42 -10.76
N LEU A 83 -15.30 -25.39 -11.12
CA LEU A 83 -15.74 -24.18 -11.81
C LEU A 83 -15.03 -24.05 -13.16
N SER A 84 -15.45 -23.07 -13.98
CA SER A 84 -14.67 -22.64 -15.15
C SER A 84 -13.71 -21.51 -14.79
N ASP A 85 -12.57 -21.42 -15.48
CA ASP A 85 -11.57 -20.35 -15.29
C ASP A 85 -12.20 -18.96 -15.38
N LYS A 86 -13.14 -18.78 -16.33
CA LYS A 86 -13.89 -17.51 -16.50
C LYS A 86 -14.70 -17.18 -15.24
N THR A 87 -15.28 -18.18 -14.61
CA THR A 87 -16.06 -18.03 -13.37
C THR A 87 -15.15 -17.69 -12.20
N VAL A 88 -14.01 -18.39 -12.05
CA VAL A 88 -12.98 -18.08 -11.04
C VAL A 88 -12.50 -16.64 -11.19
N LYS A 89 -12.13 -16.22 -12.40
CA LYS A 89 -11.70 -14.85 -12.69
C LYS A 89 -12.75 -13.80 -12.32
N ARG A 90 -14.03 -14.07 -12.63
CA ARG A 90 -15.15 -13.17 -12.28
C ARG A 90 -15.30 -13.02 -10.76
N HIS A 91 -15.33 -14.13 -10.03
CA HIS A 91 -15.48 -14.10 -8.56
C HIS A 91 -14.27 -13.47 -7.88
N ARG A 92 -13.05 -13.78 -8.34
CA ARG A 92 -11.83 -13.11 -7.89
C ARG A 92 -11.93 -11.60 -8.07
N ASN A 93 -12.29 -11.14 -9.27
CA ASN A 93 -12.39 -9.71 -9.55
C ASN A 93 -13.43 -9.02 -8.65
N ARG A 94 -14.59 -9.64 -8.40
CA ARG A 94 -15.58 -9.10 -7.46
C ARG A 94 -14.99 -8.95 -6.05
N LEU A 95 -14.36 -10.01 -5.53
CA LEU A 95 -13.78 -10.01 -4.18
C LEU A 95 -12.65 -8.98 -4.03
N VAL A 96 -11.78 -8.86 -5.05
CA VAL A 96 -10.71 -7.85 -5.05
C VAL A 96 -11.27 -6.44 -5.10
N ASN A 97 -12.33 -6.19 -5.87
CA ASN A 97 -12.98 -4.89 -5.91
C ASN A 97 -13.61 -4.55 -4.54
N GLU A 98 -14.25 -5.52 -3.90
CA GLU A 98 -14.84 -5.36 -2.56
C GLU A 98 -13.77 -5.06 -1.50
N LEU A 99 -12.66 -5.80 -1.51
CA LEU A 99 -11.49 -5.51 -0.68
C LEU A 99 -10.93 -4.11 -0.94
N SER A 100 -10.86 -3.71 -2.20
CA SER A 100 -10.29 -2.41 -2.58
C SER A 100 -11.17 -1.26 -2.06
N LEU A 101 -12.50 -1.40 -2.07
CA LEU A 101 -13.43 -0.43 -1.49
C LEU A 101 -13.28 -0.29 0.03
N ILE A 102 -12.99 -1.40 0.72
CA ILE A 102 -12.79 -1.40 2.17
C ILE A 102 -11.44 -0.78 2.55
N ILE A 103 -10.38 -1.13 1.83
CA ILE A 103 -9.00 -0.75 2.18
C ILE A 103 -8.65 0.66 1.67
N PHE A 104 -9.19 1.06 0.51
CA PHE A 104 -8.86 2.33 -0.15
C PHE A 104 -10.12 3.11 -0.60
N PRO A 105 -11.03 3.45 0.32
CA PRO A 105 -12.27 4.14 -0.04
C PRO A 105 -12.00 5.49 -0.72
N ASP A 106 -11.10 6.29 -0.16
CA ASP A 106 -10.81 7.64 -0.65
C ASP A 106 -10.17 7.62 -2.06
N GLU A 107 -9.22 6.72 -2.30
CA GLU A 107 -8.53 6.60 -3.61
C GLU A 107 -9.46 6.10 -4.74
N ILE A 108 -10.54 5.40 -4.39
CA ILE A 108 -11.53 4.92 -5.35
C ILE A 108 -12.59 5.98 -5.61
N LEU A 109 -13.02 6.72 -4.59
CA LEU A 109 -14.03 7.78 -4.71
C LEU A 109 -13.53 8.97 -5.54
N GLU A 110 -12.23 9.25 -5.57
CA GLU A 110 -11.63 10.28 -6.44
C GLU A 110 -11.67 9.96 -7.94
N LYS A 111 -12.01 8.72 -8.34
CA LYS A 111 -12.01 8.26 -9.73
C LYS A 111 -13.39 8.30 -10.42
N PHE A 112 -14.43 8.79 -9.73
CA PHE A 112 -15.80 8.93 -10.25
C PHE A 112 -16.17 10.41 -10.43
#